data_AF-F9UBU8-F1
#
_entry.id   AF-F9UBU8-F1
#
_cell.length_a   1.000
_cell.length_b   1.000
_cell.length_c   1.000
_cell.angle_alpha   90.00
_cell.angle_beta   90.00
_cell.angle_gamma   90.00
#
_symmetry.space_group_name_H-M   'P 1'
#
loop_
_entity.id
_entity.type
_entity.pdbx_description
1 polymer ?
#
loop_
_entity_poly.entity_id
_entity_poly.type
_entity_poly.pdbx_seq_one_letter_code
_entity_poly.pdbx_strand_id
1 'polypeptide(L)' 'MNCPWEDLAAAGKTPPSWQLADTLIASGVHGVLVPSFAPGAAERDCNLVFWAWSETPPCKVVVIDDFGRLPNDDASWS' A
#
# COMPACT_ATOMS: atom_id res chain seq x y z
N MET A 1 20.26 4.62 -6.15
CA MET A 1 19.82 5.20 -4.87
C MET A 1 19.16 4.06 -4.13
N ASN A 2 19.88 3.38 -3.24
CA ASN A 2 19.29 2.23 -2.55
C ASN A 2 18.39 2.75 -1.45
N CYS A 3 17.11 2.38 -1.51
CA CYS A 3 16.18 2.72 -0.44
C CYS A 3 16.57 1.93 0.82
N PRO A 4 16.53 2.52 2.03
CA PRO A 4 16.98 1.82 3.25
C PRO A 4 16.27 0.49 3.52
N TRP A 5 14.99 0.37 3.13
CA TRP A 5 14.26 -0.90 3.24
C TRP A 5 14.78 -1.95 2.25
N GLU A 6 15.19 -1.52 1.06
CA GLU A 6 15.70 -2.38 -0.02
C GLU A 6 17.08 -2.93 0.35
N ASP A 7 17.94 -2.12 0.96
CA ASP A 7 19.24 -2.57 1.49
C ASP A 7 19.07 -3.63 2.57
N LEU A 8 18.12 -3.44 3.49
CA LEU A 8 17.82 -4.42 4.53
C LEU A 8 17.31 -5.73 3.93
N ALA A 9 16.37 -5.65 2.99
CA ALA A 9 15.82 -6.80 2.31
C ALA A 9 16.89 -7.57 1.52
N ALA A 10 17.76 -6.86 0.78
CA ALA A 10 18.88 -7.45 0.04
C ALA A 10 19.90 -8.13 0.97
N ALA A 11 20.06 -7.64 2.20
CA ALA A 11 20.88 -8.26 3.24
C ALA A 11 20.19 -9.42 3.97
N GLY A 12 18.99 -9.86 3.53
CA GLY A 12 18.22 -10.93 4.16
C GLY A 12 17.60 -10.55 5.50
N LYS A 13 17.52 -9.25 5.82
CA LYS A 13 16.89 -8.74 7.03
C LYS A 13 15.48 -8.26 6.72
N THR A 14 14.56 -8.43 7.66
CA THR A 14 13.21 -7.89 7.54
C THR A 14 13.23 -6.37 7.79
N PRO A 15 12.76 -5.55 6.84
CA PRO A 15 12.60 -4.11 7.07
C PRO A 15 11.62 -3.82 8.21
N PRO A 16 11.86 -2.78 9.05
CA PRO A 16 10.97 -2.44 10.15
C PRO A 16 9.53 -2.14 9.73
N SER A 17 9.33 -1.55 8.54
CA SER A 17 7.98 -1.29 8.01
C SER A 17 7.19 -2.57 7.75
N TRP A 18 7.86 -3.68 7.40
CA TRP A 18 7.21 -4.98 7.19
C TRP A 18 6.82 -5.61 8.52
N GLN A 19 7.70 -5.56 9.53
CA GLN A 19 7.38 -6.02 10.88
C GLN A 19 6.19 -5.28 11.48
N LEU A 20 6.10 -3.97 11.23
CA LEU A 20 4.95 -3.16 11.64
C LEU A 20 3.67 -3.61 10.93
N ALA A 21 3.72 -3.84 9.61
CA ALA A 21 2.58 -4.34 8.85
C ALA A 21 2.11 -5.70 9.38
N ASP A 22 3.01 -6.66 9.57
CA ASP A 22 2.70 -7.99 10.13
C ASP A 22 2.02 -7.89 11.50
N THR A 23 2.53 -7.00 12.37
CA THR A 23 1.96 -6.78 13.71
C THR A 23 0.53 -6.23 13.62
N LEU A 24 0.30 -5.25 12.74
CA LEU A 24 -1.02 -4.64 12.61
C LEU A 24 -2.03 -5.60 11.98
N ILE A 25 -1.60 -6.37 10.97
CA ILE A 25 -2.41 -7.44 10.36
C ILE A 25 -2.81 -8.46 11.42
N ALA A 26 -1.85 -8.95 12.21
CA ALA A 26 -2.09 -9.91 13.29
C ALA A 26 -3.04 -9.35 14.37
N SER A 27 -3.07 -8.02 14.55
CA SER A 27 -3.99 -7.34 15.47
C SER A 27 -5.41 -7.16 14.93
N GLY A 28 -5.67 -7.57 13.68
CA GLY A 28 -6.98 -7.44 13.03
C GLY A 28 -7.29 -6.03 12.50
N VAL A 29 -6.27 -5.18 12.38
CA VAL A 29 -6.41 -3.93 11.62
C VAL A 29 -6.51 -4.29 10.13
N HIS A 30 -7.29 -3.55 9.35
CA HIS A 30 -7.56 -3.89 7.93
C HIS A 30 -6.73 -3.06 6.94
N GLY A 31 -6.11 -1.99 7.41
CA GLY A 31 -5.32 -1.06 6.62
C GLY A 31 -4.78 0.09 7.46
N VAL A 32 -3.96 0.95 6.85
CA VAL A 32 -3.27 2.05 7.52
C VAL A 32 -3.12 3.27 6.60
N LEU A 33 -3.18 4.46 7.18
CA LEU A 33 -2.74 5.70 6.54
C LEU A 33 -1.28 5.96 6.90
N VAL A 34 -0.44 6.18 5.90
CA VAL A 34 0.99 6.48 6.07
C VAL A 34 1.35 7.75 5.31
N PRO A 35 2.36 8.52 5.75
CA PRO A 35 2.88 9.63 4.97
C PRO A 35 3.32 9.18 3.58
N SER A 36 3.11 10.03 2.57
CA SER A 36 3.64 9.78 1.23
C SER A 36 5.15 10.02 1.20
N PHE A 37 5.86 9.13 0.52
CA PHE A 37 7.31 9.23 0.30
C PHE A 37 7.65 9.71 -1.12
N ALA A 38 6.65 10.14 -1.89
CA ALA A 38 6.87 10.70 -3.22
C ALA A 38 7.70 12.00 -3.15
N PRO A 39 8.60 12.26 -4.12
CA PRO A 39 9.33 13.52 -4.16
C PRO A 39 8.40 14.74 -4.13
N GLY A 40 8.59 15.64 -3.15
CA GLY A 40 7.79 16.85 -3.00
C GLY A 40 6.48 16.67 -2.21
N ALA A 41 6.22 15.50 -1.63
CA ALA A 41 5.07 15.29 -0.74
C ALA A 41 5.14 16.19 0.50
N ALA A 42 4.03 16.84 0.83
CA ALA A 42 3.84 17.59 2.07
C ALA A 42 3.37 16.68 3.21
N GLU A 43 3.42 17.16 4.44
CA GLU A 43 3.00 16.39 5.63
C GLU A 43 1.55 15.91 5.59
N ARG A 44 0.69 16.60 4.84
CA ARG A 44 -0.72 16.22 4.66
C ARG A 44 -0.92 15.14 3.59
N ASP A 45 0.09 14.87 2.76
CA ASP A 45 -0.01 13.94 1.65
C ASP A 45 0.23 12.54 2.20
N CYS A 46 -0.80 11.70 2.15
CA CYS A 46 -0.77 10.36 2.72
C CYS A 46 -1.15 9.32 1.67
N ASN A 47 -0.61 8.12 1.84
CA ASN A 47 -1.06 6.92 1.16
C ASN A 47 -1.99 6.13 2.08
N LEU A 48 -3.02 5.53 1.49
CA LEU A 48 -3.89 4.57 2.16
C LEU A 48 -3.52 3.16 1.68
N VAL A 49 -3.17 2.29 2.62
CA VAL A 49 -2.79 0.90 2.37
C VAL A 49 -3.86 -0.01 2.97
N PHE A 50 -4.39 -0.94 2.18
CA PHE A 50 -5.34 -1.97 2.65
C PHE A 50 -4.68 -3.35 2.60
N TRP A 51 -4.86 -4.16 3.64
CA TRP A 51 -4.45 -5.56 3.68
C TRP A 51 -5.63 -6.50 3.49
N ALA A 52 -6.80 -6.10 4.02
CA ALA A 52 -8.06 -6.79 3.84
C ALA A 52 -9.06 -5.82 3.20
N TRP A 53 -9.50 -6.13 1.99
CA TRP A 53 -10.52 -5.38 1.28
C TRP A 53 -11.29 -6.31 0.33
N SER A 54 -12.51 -5.93 -0.02
CA SER A 54 -13.34 -6.64 -0.99
C SER A 54 -14.37 -5.70 -1.62
N GLU A 55 -15.21 -6.22 -2.51
CA GLU A 55 -16.38 -5.51 -3.06
C GLU A 55 -17.59 -5.49 -2.10
N THR A 56 -17.43 -6.05 -0.88
CA THR A 56 -18.49 -6.25 0.10
C THR A 56 -18.12 -5.73 1.50
N PRO A 57 -19.09 -5.33 2.34
CA PRO A 57 -18.81 -4.94 3.72
C PRO A 57 -18.18 -6.08 4.55
N PRO A 58 -17.44 -5.78 5.63
CA PRO A 58 -17.23 -4.44 6.21
C PRO A 58 -16.07 -3.65 5.58
N CYS A 59 -15.12 -4.30 4.91
CA CYS A 59 -13.95 -3.65 4.31
C CYS A 59 -14.14 -3.45 2.80
N LYS A 60 -15.21 -2.75 2.44
CA LYS A 60 -15.56 -2.53 1.03
C LYS A 60 -14.70 -1.43 0.41
N VAL A 61 -14.06 -1.74 -0.71
CA VAL A 61 -13.43 -0.77 -1.61
C VAL A 61 -14.14 -0.85 -2.95
N VAL A 62 -14.40 0.29 -3.56
CA VAL A 62 -15.03 0.38 -4.89
C VAL A 62 -14.16 1.27 -5.75
N VAL A 63 -13.82 0.78 -6.94
CA VAL A 63 -13.12 1.57 -7.94
C VAL A 63 -14.13 2.45 -8.68
N ILE A 64 -13.83 3.74 -8.79
CA ILE A 64 -14.57 4.68 -9.61
C ILE A 64 -13.70 5.03 -10.81
N ASP A 65 -14.05 4.50 -11.98
CA ASP A 65 -13.35 4.76 -13.25
C ASP A 65 -14.35 5.17 -14.34
N ASP A 66 -15.04 6.30 -14.11
CA ASP A 66 -16.07 6.82 -15.03
C ASP A 66 -15.55 7.13 -16.45
N PHE A 67 -14.23 7.22 -16.61
CA PHE A 67 -13.57 7.55 -17.87
C PHE A 67 -12.85 6.38 -18.53
N GLY A 68 -12.89 5.17 -17.94
CA GLY A 68 -12.25 3.98 -18.49
C GLY A 68 -10.74 4.13 -18.69
N ARG A 69 -10.06 4.80 -17.74
CA ARG A 69 -8.61 5.05 -17.82
C ARG A 69 -7.79 3.96 -17.15
N LEU A 70 -8.41 3.14 -16.30
CA LEU A 70 -7.72 2.03 -15.69
C LEU A 70 -7.66 0.84 -16.66
N PRO A 71 -6.56 0.08 -16.65
CA PRO A 71 -6.48 -1.16 -17.40
C PRO A 71 -7.50 -2.17 -16.89
N ASN A 72 -8.05 -2.96 -17.81
CA ASN A 72 -9.10 -3.93 -17.48
C ASN A 72 -8.55 -5.12 -16.66
N ASP A 73 -7.28 -5.47 -16.87
CA ASP A 73 -6.58 -6.57 -16.20
C ASP A 73 -5.06 -6.34 -16.18
N ASP A 74 -4.34 -7.25 -15.52
CA ASP A 74 -2.88 -7.21 -15.39
C ASP A 74 -2.13 -7.25 -16.74
N ALA A 75 -2.78 -7.73 -17.81
CA ALA A 75 -2.20 -7.75 -19.16
C ALA A 75 -2.43 -6.45 -19.94
N SER A 76 -3.29 -5.57 -19.43
CA SER A 76 -3.73 -4.35 -20.11
C SER A 76 -2.92 -3.11 -19.72
N TRP A 77 -1.87 -3.25 -18.92
CA TRP A 77 -0.93 -2.16 -18.61
C TRP A 77 -0.03 -1.89 -19.83
N SER A 78 -0.26 -0.77 -20.52
CA SER A 78 0.54 -0.28 -21.65
C SER A 78 1.43 0.89 -21.27
#